data_AF-A0A7W1LBH3-F1
#
_entry.id   AF-A0A7W1LBH3-F1
#
_cell.length_a   1.000
_cell.length_b   1.000
_cell.length_c   1.000
_cell.angle_alpha   90.00
_cell.angle_beta   90.00
_cell.angle_gamma   90.00
#
_symmetry.space_group_name_H-M   'P 1'
#
loop_
_entity.id
_entity.type
_entity.pdbx_description
1 polymer ?
#
loop_
_entity_poly.entity_id
_entity_poly.type
_entity_poly.pdbx_seq_one_letter_code
_entity_poly.pdbx_strand_id
1 'polypeptide(L)'
;MFRFILCALFLAACYQTPTRLAENEIITSENAVGENGKAVKFRVETVASNLEVPWAIAFAPDNQIFFTERPGRVRIIENGKLRSEPVFTVPDVEPSSESGLMDLSLHPNFAANKFVYLAYAYRGDGKRVRVVRYKFADNKFFEPKTIIEDIPAAPNHAGTRARFGPDGKLYITTGDSTEREIA
;
A
#
# COMPACT_ATOMS: atom_id res chain seq x y z
N MET A 1 -10.47 63.24 15.02
CA MET A 1 -9.57 62.14 15.41
C MET A 1 -10.43 60.88 15.58
N PHE A 2 -10.71 60.16 14.49
CA PHE A 2 -11.61 58.99 14.49
C PHE A 2 -10.80 57.72 14.80
N ARG A 3 -11.18 57.01 15.86
CA ARG A 3 -10.61 55.71 16.25
C ARG A 3 -11.39 54.59 15.54
N PHE A 4 -10.71 53.82 14.69
CA PHE A 4 -11.20 52.53 14.22
C PHE A 4 -10.85 51.45 15.25
N ILE A 5 -11.84 50.72 15.75
CA ILE A 5 -11.66 49.50 16.54
C ILE A 5 -11.67 48.33 15.55
N LEU A 6 -10.54 47.64 15.43
CA LEU A 6 -10.40 46.42 14.64
C LEU A 6 -10.88 45.23 15.49
N CYS A 7 -12.04 44.67 15.13
CA CYS A 7 -12.58 43.47 15.77
C CYS A 7 -11.98 42.24 15.07
N ALA A 8 -11.05 41.54 15.74
CA ALA A 8 -10.49 40.29 15.23
C ALA A 8 -11.44 39.13 15.56
N LEU A 9 -12.14 38.60 14.55
CA LEU A 9 -12.82 37.31 14.65
C LEU A 9 -11.77 36.19 14.62
N PHE A 10 -11.62 35.49 15.75
CA PHE A 10 -10.92 34.20 15.78
C PHE A 10 -11.88 33.08 15.36
N LEU A 11 -11.69 32.54 14.17
CA LEU A 11 -12.28 31.26 13.77
C LEU A 11 -11.51 30.13 14.47
N ALA A 12 -12.07 29.59 15.55
CA ALA A 12 -11.62 28.34 16.12
C ALA A 12 -12.11 27.18 15.23
N ALA A 13 -11.25 26.71 14.33
CA ALA A 13 -11.49 25.45 13.64
C ALA A 13 -11.37 24.31 14.67
N CYS A 14 -12.46 23.57 14.90
CA CYS A 14 -12.43 22.35 15.69
C CYS A 14 -11.59 21.29 14.96
N TYR A 15 -10.31 21.22 15.26
CA TYR A 15 -9.51 20.04 14.97
C TYR A 15 -9.83 18.98 16.02
N GLN A 16 -10.71 18.03 15.69
CA GLN A 16 -10.77 16.78 16.44
C GLN A 16 -9.48 16.02 16.16
N THR A 17 -8.56 16.01 17.12
CA THR A 17 -7.42 15.10 17.08
C THR A 17 -7.98 13.68 17.02
N PRO A 18 -7.68 12.87 15.99
CA PRO A 18 -8.14 11.49 15.97
C PRO A 18 -7.66 10.80 17.25
N THR A 19 -8.59 10.21 17.99
CA THR A 19 -8.30 9.48 19.22
C THR A 19 -7.35 8.35 18.88
N ARG A 20 -6.08 8.47 19.28
CA ARG A 20 -5.12 7.36 19.21
C ARG A 20 -5.65 6.28 20.15
N LEU A 21 -6.06 5.14 19.59
CA LEU A 21 -6.38 3.95 20.38
C LEU A 21 -5.18 3.63 21.27
N ALA A 22 -5.43 3.31 22.53
CA ALA A 22 -4.35 2.93 23.42
C ALA A 22 -3.69 1.63 22.91
N GLU A 23 -2.37 1.53 23.02
CA GLU A 23 -1.68 0.28 22.70
C GLU A 23 -2.26 -0.86 23.54
N ASN A 24 -2.59 -1.97 22.89
CA ASN A 24 -3.14 -3.19 23.49
C ASN A 24 -4.58 -3.06 24.04
N GLU A 25 -5.38 -2.12 23.53
CA GLU A 25 -6.81 -2.04 23.86
C GLU A 25 -7.59 -3.24 23.26
N ILE A 26 -8.43 -3.88 24.09
CA ILE A 26 -9.38 -4.89 23.62
C ILE A 26 -10.61 -4.14 23.11
N ILE A 27 -10.79 -4.14 21.80
CA ILE A 27 -11.95 -3.55 21.16
C ILE A 27 -13.01 -4.66 21.01
N THR A 28 -14.19 -4.38 21.56
CA THR A 28 -15.38 -5.20 21.29
C THR A 28 -16.09 -4.53 20.12
N SER A 29 -16.18 -5.21 18.98
CA SER A 29 -16.99 -4.68 17.89
C SER A 29 -18.45 -5.03 18.14
N GLU A 30 -19.29 -4.00 18.23
CA GLU A 30 -20.74 -4.14 18.31
C GLU A 30 -21.33 -4.66 16.98
N ASN A 31 -20.60 -4.51 15.86
CA ASN A 31 -21.05 -4.87 14.51
C ASN A 31 -20.36 -6.12 13.93
N ALA A 32 -19.28 -6.63 14.53
CA ALA A 32 -18.64 -7.86 14.10
C ALA A 32 -19.31 -9.03 14.81
N VAL A 33 -20.28 -9.61 14.14
CA VAL A 33 -20.97 -10.81 14.59
C VAL A 33 -20.21 -12.02 14.05
N GLY A 34 -19.69 -12.87 14.93
CA GLY A 34 -19.05 -14.13 14.55
C GLY A 34 -20.07 -15.10 13.96
N GLU A 35 -19.60 -16.19 13.36
CA GLU A 35 -20.47 -17.21 12.72
C GLU A 35 -21.58 -17.77 13.65
N ASN A 36 -21.40 -17.63 14.97
CA ASN A 36 -22.33 -18.07 16.01
C ASN A 36 -23.30 -16.97 16.51
N GLY A 37 -23.38 -15.82 15.85
CA GLY A 37 -24.28 -14.73 16.26
C GLY A 37 -23.78 -13.89 17.44
N LYS A 38 -22.54 -14.09 17.92
CA LYS A 38 -21.98 -13.37 19.07
C LYS A 38 -21.01 -12.27 18.64
N ALA A 39 -20.92 -11.21 19.44
CA ALA A 39 -19.93 -10.16 19.26
C ALA A 39 -18.50 -10.73 19.34
N VAL A 40 -17.67 -10.36 18.36
CA VAL A 40 -16.25 -10.71 18.31
C VAL A 40 -15.43 -9.68 19.08
N LYS A 41 -14.57 -10.17 19.98
CA LYS A 41 -13.57 -9.35 20.67
C LYS A 41 -12.23 -9.50 19.97
N PHE A 42 -11.57 -8.39 19.67
CA PHE A 42 -10.22 -8.40 19.13
C PHE A 42 -9.33 -7.41 19.88
N ARG A 43 -8.03 -7.67 19.86
CA ARG A 43 -7.01 -6.75 20.37
C ARG A 43 -6.35 -6.10 19.16
N VAL A 44 -6.18 -4.78 19.22
CA VAL A 44 -5.43 -4.04 18.19
C VAL A 44 -4.02 -3.77 18.73
N GLU A 45 -3.02 -4.15 17.95
CA GLU A 45 -1.61 -3.96 18.28
C GLU A 45 -0.90 -3.23 17.14
N THR A 46 -0.07 -2.25 17.49
CA THR A 46 0.77 -1.55 16.52
C THR A 46 1.98 -2.41 16.19
N VAL A 47 2.03 -2.98 14.98
CA VAL A 47 3.15 -3.83 14.53
C VAL A 47 4.29 -3.00 13.92
N ALA A 48 3.96 -1.86 13.30
CA ALA A 48 4.92 -0.90 12.76
C ALA A 48 4.33 0.51 12.78
N SER A 49 5.18 1.52 12.93
CA SER A 49 4.81 2.93 12.95
C SER A 49 5.79 3.76 12.13
N ASN A 50 5.49 5.05 11.94
CA ASN A 50 6.32 5.97 11.13
C ASN A 50 6.53 5.50 9.68
N LEU A 51 5.51 4.85 9.12
CA LEU A 51 5.47 4.44 7.72
C LEU A 51 5.04 5.63 6.86
N GLU A 52 5.55 5.71 5.63
CA GLU A 52 5.15 6.76 4.69
C GLU A 52 4.28 6.16 3.60
N VAL A 53 2.98 6.39 3.75
CA VAL A 53 1.91 5.92 2.86
C VAL A 53 2.05 4.44 2.49
N PRO A 54 1.94 3.52 3.47
CA PRO A 54 1.93 2.08 3.20
C PRO A 54 0.71 1.73 2.33
N TRP A 55 0.88 0.82 1.36
CA TRP A 55 -0.15 0.53 0.36
C TRP A 55 -0.62 -0.93 0.37
N ALA A 56 0.28 -1.89 0.09
CA ALA A 56 -0.04 -3.31 0.04
C ALA A 56 0.84 -4.10 0.99
N ILE A 57 0.33 -5.27 1.43
CA ILE A 57 0.99 -6.18 2.36
C ILE A 57 0.90 -7.62 1.84
N ALA A 58 1.99 -8.37 1.95
CA ALA A 58 2.05 -9.78 1.63
C ALA A 58 2.85 -10.56 2.69
N PHE A 59 2.31 -11.72 3.07
CA PHE A 59 2.92 -12.60 4.06
C PHE A 59 3.70 -13.70 3.36
N ALA A 60 4.98 -13.81 3.67
CA ALA A 60 5.84 -14.87 3.14
C ALA A 60 5.76 -16.14 4.01
N PRO A 61 6.07 -17.32 3.46
CA PRO A 61 6.04 -18.59 4.20
C PRO A 61 7.03 -18.67 5.37
N ASP A 62 8.05 -17.81 5.39
CA ASP A 62 9.05 -17.70 6.47
C ASP A 62 8.67 -16.64 7.52
N ASN A 63 7.41 -16.22 7.56
CA ASN A 63 6.85 -15.20 8.46
C ASN A 63 7.39 -13.78 8.25
N GLN A 64 8.12 -13.52 7.17
CA GLN A 64 8.40 -12.16 6.75
C GLN A 64 7.11 -11.51 6.23
N ILE A 65 6.92 -10.24 6.56
CA ILE A 65 5.82 -9.43 6.05
C ILE A 65 6.44 -8.39 5.11
N PHE A 66 6.17 -8.53 3.82
CA PHE A 66 6.54 -7.55 2.80
C PHE A 66 5.43 -6.52 2.69
N PHE A 67 5.79 -5.26 2.55
CA PHE A 67 4.82 -4.23 2.23
C PHE A 67 5.42 -3.14 1.35
N THR A 68 4.55 -2.42 0.64
CA THR A 68 4.93 -1.30 -0.22
C THR A 68 4.63 0.02 0.47
N GLU A 69 5.45 1.01 0.18
CA GLU A 69 5.21 2.41 0.48
C GLU A 69 5.13 3.17 -0.84
N ARG A 70 4.07 3.98 -1.00
CA ARG A 70 3.73 4.69 -2.25
C ARG A 70 4.90 5.40 -2.93
N PRO A 71 5.85 6.04 -2.22
CA PRO A 71 7.00 6.69 -2.85
C PRO A 71 7.96 5.75 -3.60
N GLY A 72 7.77 4.43 -3.55
CA GLY A 72 8.56 3.48 -4.34
C GLY A 72 9.35 2.46 -3.51
N ARG A 73 9.08 2.34 -2.21
CA ARG A 73 9.88 1.50 -1.30
C ARG A 73 9.18 0.19 -0.98
N VAL A 74 9.93 -0.90 -1.01
CA VAL A 74 9.54 -2.18 -0.41
C VAL A 74 10.18 -2.27 0.96
N ARG A 75 9.36 -2.60 1.97
CA ARG A 75 9.74 -2.74 3.37
C ARG A 75 9.48 -4.16 3.84
N ILE A 76 10.19 -4.58 4.88
CA ILE A 76 10.01 -5.88 5.52
C ILE A 76 9.86 -5.70 7.02
N ILE A 77 8.87 -6.38 7.60
CA ILE A 77 8.81 -6.70 9.02
C ILE A 77 9.24 -8.17 9.17
N GLU A 78 10.16 -8.42 10.08
CA GLU A 78 10.69 -9.75 10.36
C GLU A 78 10.83 -9.92 11.87
N ASN A 79 10.37 -11.06 12.40
CA ASN A 79 10.34 -11.31 13.84
C ASN A 79 9.63 -10.19 14.64
N GLY A 80 8.54 -9.66 14.09
CA GLY A 80 7.76 -8.58 14.69
C GLY A 80 8.43 -7.21 14.69
N LYS A 81 9.55 -7.03 13.96
CA LYS A 81 10.29 -5.76 13.90
C LYS A 81 10.40 -5.26 12.47
N LEU A 82 10.05 -4.00 12.26
CA LEU A 82 10.31 -3.28 11.01
C LEU A 82 11.82 -3.15 10.80
N ARG A 83 12.30 -3.53 9.62
CA ARG A 83 13.69 -3.26 9.23
C ARG A 83 13.93 -1.75 9.11
N SER A 84 15.07 -1.29 9.61
CA SER A 84 15.43 0.14 9.63
C SER A 84 15.39 0.74 8.24
N GLU A 85 16.04 0.07 7.29
CA GLU A 85 16.10 0.50 5.90
C GLU A 85 15.08 -0.26 5.02
N PRO A 86 14.60 0.38 3.95
CA PRO A 86 13.93 -0.33 2.87
C PRO A 86 14.80 -1.44 2.31
N VAL A 87 14.16 -2.57 1.98
CA VAL A 87 14.88 -3.69 1.33
C VAL A 87 15.08 -3.41 -0.16
N PHE A 88 14.24 -2.56 -0.74
CA PHE A 88 14.35 -2.16 -2.14
C PHE A 88 13.65 -0.83 -2.37
N THR A 89 14.24 0.00 -3.23
CA THR A 89 13.60 1.19 -3.80
C THR A 89 13.53 0.99 -5.30
N VAL A 90 12.32 0.96 -5.85
CA VAL A 90 12.08 0.77 -7.27
C VAL A 90 12.53 2.05 -8.00
N PRO A 91 13.46 1.99 -8.98
CA PRO A 91 14.15 3.18 -9.49
C PRO A 91 13.28 4.20 -10.22
N ASP A 92 12.17 3.78 -10.82
CA ASP A 92 11.42 4.56 -11.81
C ASP A 92 9.94 4.78 -11.43
N VAL A 93 9.61 4.62 -10.15
CA VAL A 93 8.28 4.91 -9.63
C VAL A 93 7.99 6.40 -9.75
N GLU A 94 6.80 6.73 -10.22
CA GLU A 94 6.33 8.11 -10.35
C GLU A 94 5.14 8.38 -9.41
N PRO A 95 5.40 8.70 -8.13
CA PRO A 95 4.34 8.89 -7.14
C PRO A 95 3.62 10.22 -7.35
N SER A 96 2.29 10.19 -7.31
CA SER A 96 1.44 11.40 -7.36
C SER A 96 0.00 11.04 -6.97
N SER A 97 -0.59 11.73 -5.99
CA SER A 97 -1.92 11.38 -5.46
C SER A 97 -2.02 9.87 -5.15
N GLU A 98 -2.90 9.12 -5.79
CA GLU A 98 -3.06 7.66 -5.63
C GLU A 98 -2.05 6.86 -6.45
N SER A 99 -1.29 7.46 -7.36
CA SER A 99 -0.27 6.71 -8.10
C SER A 99 1.05 6.62 -7.33
N GLY A 100 1.77 5.53 -7.54
CA GLY A 100 3.09 5.26 -6.99
C GLY A 100 3.41 3.77 -7.04
N LEU A 101 4.13 3.26 -6.05
CA LEU A 101 4.22 1.82 -5.81
C LEU A 101 2.99 1.36 -5.04
N MET A 102 2.12 0.61 -5.70
CA MET A 102 0.79 0.28 -5.18
C MET A 102 0.76 -1.16 -4.65
N ASP A 103 0.92 -2.17 -5.52
CA ASP A 103 0.75 -3.56 -5.10
C ASP A 103 2.05 -4.36 -5.06
N LEU A 104 2.03 -5.40 -4.22
CA LEU A 104 3.06 -6.41 -4.09
C LEU A 104 2.41 -7.79 -3.93
N SER A 105 2.81 -8.71 -4.79
CA SER A 105 2.37 -10.11 -4.73
C SER A 105 3.57 -11.05 -4.70
N LEU A 106 3.56 -11.98 -3.74
CA LEU A 106 4.47 -13.10 -3.75
C LEU A 106 3.90 -14.21 -4.64
N HIS A 107 4.76 -14.88 -5.41
CA HIS A 107 4.34 -16.04 -6.17
C HIS A 107 3.81 -17.15 -5.22
N PRO A 108 2.81 -17.97 -5.61
CA PRO A 108 2.30 -19.03 -4.73
C PRO A 108 3.39 -20.02 -4.27
N ASN A 109 4.36 -20.30 -5.15
CA ASN A 109 5.57 -21.07 -4.86
C ASN A 109 6.80 -20.21 -4.44
N PHE A 110 6.58 -19.09 -3.75
CA PHE A 110 7.64 -18.15 -3.36
C PHE A 110 8.78 -18.81 -2.58
N ALA A 111 8.47 -19.80 -1.73
CA ALA A 111 9.47 -20.54 -0.95
C ALA A 111 10.58 -21.15 -1.83
N ALA A 112 10.22 -21.65 -3.02
CA ALA A 112 11.16 -22.30 -3.93
C ALA A 112 11.72 -21.34 -4.99
N ASN A 113 10.89 -20.46 -5.57
CA ASN A 113 11.28 -19.66 -6.74
C ASN A 113 11.63 -18.21 -6.42
N LYS A 114 11.28 -17.73 -5.23
CA LYS A 114 11.57 -16.38 -4.74
C LYS A 114 11.06 -15.26 -5.65
N PHE A 115 9.99 -15.49 -6.41
CA PHE A 115 9.42 -14.46 -7.29
C PHE A 115 8.49 -13.51 -6.55
N VAL A 116 8.73 -12.21 -6.74
CA VAL A 116 7.91 -11.10 -6.24
C VAL A 116 7.44 -10.28 -7.43
N TYR A 117 6.19 -9.84 -7.41
CA TYR A 117 5.58 -9.02 -8.44
C TYR A 117 5.25 -7.66 -7.83
N LEU A 118 5.79 -6.61 -8.41
CA LEU A 118 5.55 -5.23 -8.00
C LEU A 118 4.71 -4.53 -9.07
N ALA A 119 3.66 -3.85 -8.63
CA ALA A 119 2.76 -3.11 -9.49
C ALA A 119 2.84 -1.62 -9.18
N TYR A 120 3.24 -0.81 -10.16
CA TYR A 120 3.56 0.59 -9.90
C TYR A 120 3.37 1.50 -11.11
N ALA A 121 3.14 2.78 -10.81
CA ALA A 121 3.07 3.85 -11.78
C ALA A 121 4.48 4.36 -12.16
N TYR A 122 4.68 4.67 -13.43
CA TYR A 122 5.93 5.21 -13.98
C TYR A 122 5.63 6.25 -15.07
N ARG A 123 6.69 6.95 -15.52
CA ARG A 123 6.65 7.90 -16.64
C ARG A 123 6.97 7.20 -17.96
N GLY A 124 5.98 7.09 -18.84
CA GLY A 124 6.14 6.74 -20.26
C GLY A 124 5.86 7.96 -21.16
N ASP A 125 5.03 7.77 -22.18
CA ASP A 125 4.40 8.84 -22.98
C ASP A 125 3.39 9.68 -22.17
N GLY A 126 2.92 9.14 -21.06
CA GLY A 126 2.17 9.78 -20.00
C GLY A 126 2.43 9.06 -18.69
N LYS A 127 1.53 9.19 -17.72
CA LYS A 127 1.56 8.29 -16.56
C LYS A 127 1.01 6.94 -17.00
N ARG A 128 1.73 5.88 -16.69
CA ARG A 128 1.37 4.49 -17.00
C ARG A 128 1.57 3.63 -15.78
N VAL A 129 0.95 2.46 -15.75
CA VAL A 129 1.20 1.43 -14.73
C VAL A 129 1.76 0.17 -15.37
N ARG A 130 2.63 -0.51 -14.64
CA ARG A 130 3.23 -1.78 -15.04
C ARG A 130 3.25 -2.77 -13.90
N VAL A 131 3.37 -4.04 -14.25
CA VAL A 131 3.70 -5.12 -13.32
C VAL A 131 5.04 -5.73 -13.72
N VAL A 132 5.98 -5.71 -12.79
CA VAL A 132 7.33 -6.25 -12.99
C VAL A 132 7.56 -7.35 -11.96
N ARG A 133 8.02 -8.50 -12.45
CA ARG A 133 8.48 -9.60 -11.62
C ARG A 133 9.96 -9.44 -11.32
N TYR A 134 10.35 -9.63 -10.08
CA TYR A 134 11.72 -9.74 -9.61
C TYR A 134 11.95 -11.09 -8.95
N LYS A 135 13.22 -11.48 -8.80
CA LYS A 135 13.65 -12.47 -7.80
C LYS A 135 14.09 -11.75 -6.53
N PHE A 136 13.78 -12.35 -5.38
CA PHE A 136 14.19 -11.87 -4.06
C PHE A 136 15.05 -12.90 -3.31
N ALA A 137 16.36 -12.67 -3.24
CA ALA A 137 17.28 -13.50 -2.47
C ALA A 137 18.36 -12.63 -1.83
N ASP A 138 18.90 -13.08 -0.70
CA ASP A 138 19.96 -12.38 0.05
C ASP A 138 19.63 -10.90 0.32
N ASN A 139 18.35 -10.63 0.64
CA ASN A 139 17.81 -9.30 0.87
C ASN A 139 17.93 -8.33 -0.32
N LYS A 140 17.95 -8.86 -1.55
CA LYS A 140 18.06 -8.06 -2.78
C LYS A 140 17.01 -8.46 -3.80
N PHE A 141 16.53 -7.46 -4.52
CA PHE A 141 15.69 -7.63 -5.71
C PHE A 141 16.59 -7.61 -6.95
N PHE A 142 16.42 -8.58 -7.84
CA PHE A 142 17.20 -8.70 -9.07
C PHE A 142 16.39 -9.40 -10.19
N GLU A 143 16.98 -9.49 -11.39
CA GLU A 143 16.35 -10.07 -12.59
C GLU A 143 14.93 -9.50 -12.87
N PRO A 144 14.79 -8.17 -13.04
CA PRO A 144 13.51 -7.59 -13.42
C PRO A 144 13.01 -8.19 -14.74
N LYS A 145 11.74 -8.59 -14.75
CA LYS A 145 11.03 -9.00 -15.95
C LYS A 145 9.67 -8.32 -15.98
N THR A 146 9.47 -7.44 -16.95
CA THR A 146 8.15 -6.86 -17.23
C THR A 146 7.17 -7.98 -17.59
N ILE A 147 6.03 -8.00 -16.91
CA ILE A 147 4.92 -8.92 -17.18
C ILE A 147 3.90 -8.24 -18.08
N ILE A 148 3.58 -6.99 -17.78
CA ILE A 148 2.74 -6.10 -18.56
C ILE A 148 3.14 -4.66 -18.24
N GLU A 149 3.06 -3.77 -19.22
CA GLU A 149 3.32 -2.34 -19.07
C GLU A 149 2.43 -1.53 -20.03
N ASP A 150 2.60 -0.21 -20.03
CA ASP A 150 1.83 0.75 -20.82
C ASP A 150 0.31 0.72 -20.57
N ILE A 151 -0.10 0.25 -19.39
CA ILE A 151 -1.50 0.36 -18.97
C ILE A 151 -1.78 1.85 -18.67
N PRO A 152 -2.83 2.46 -19.26
CA PRO A 152 -3.20 3.84 -19.00
C PRO A 152 -3.38 4.11 -17.50
N ALA A 153 -2.86 5.25 -17.03
CA ALA A 153 -3.00 5.66 -15.64
C ALA A 153 -3.00 7.18 -15.49
N ALA A 154 -3.58 7.63 -14.39
CA ALA A 154 -3.60 9.03 -13.98
C ALA A 154 -3.25 9.11 -12.48
N PRO A 155 -2.98 10.31 -11.94
CA PRO A 155 -2.73 10.45 -10.51
C PRO A 155 -3.81 9.81 -9.63
N ASN A 156 -5.06 9.78 -10.09
CA ASN A 156 -6.19 9.09 -9.46
C ASN A 156 -6.68 7.96 -10.35
N HIS A 157 -7.33 6.97 -9.76
CA HIS A 157 -7.95 5.83 -10.46
C HIS A 157 -6.94 5.04 -11.31
N ALA A 158 -5.73 4.85 -10.81
CA ALA A 158 -4.72 3.98 -11.45
C ALA A 158 -4.99 2.48 -11.19
N GLY A 159 -5.75 2.13 -10.14
CA GLY A 159 -6.08 0.74 -9.80
C GLY A 159 -4.84 -0.12 -9.51
N THR A 160 -4.61 -1.15 -10.34
CA THR A 160 -3.39 -1.98 -10.36
C THR A 160 -3.16 -2.89 -9.14
N ARG A 161 -4.23 -3.54 -8.66
CA ARG A 161 -4.10 -4.72 -7.79
C ARG A 161 -3.62 -5.89 -8.64
N ALA A 162 -2.56 -6.58 -8.26
CA ALA A 162 -2.05 -7.79 -8.86
C ALA A 162 -2.09 -8.93 -7.83
N ARG A 163 -2.88 -9.99 -8.07
CA ARG A 163 -3.00 -11.13 -7.14
C ARG A 163 -3.11 -12.46 -7.86
N PHE A 164 -2.48 -13.49 -7.31
CA PHE A 164 -2.64 -14.85 -7.82
C PHE A 164 -3.98 -15.45 -7.41
N GLY A 165 -4.70 -16.00 -8.38
CA GLY A 165 -5.90 -16.80 -8.16
C GLY A 165 -5.58 -18.26 -7.83
N PRO A 166 -6.60 -19.05 -7.42
CA PRO A 166 -6.44 -20.47 -7.10
C PRO A 166 -6.05 -21.34 -8.31
N ASP A 167 -6.25 -20.83 -9.53
CA ASP A 167 -5.85 -21.45 -10.80
C ASP A 167 -4.38 -21.16 -11.17
N GLY A 168 -3.64 -20.45 -10.32
CA GLY A 168 -2.24 -20.10 -10.53
C GLY A 168 -2.03 -18.96 -11.53
N LYS A 169 -3.09 -18.26 -11.95
CA LYS A 169 -2.96 -17.08 -12.83
C LYS A 169 -2.80 -15.81 -12.01
N LEU A 170 -2.07 -14.84 -12.56
CA LEU A 170 -1.97 -13.50 -11.99
C LEU A 170 -3.08 -12.62 -12.57
N TYR A 171 -3.99 -12.17 -11.72
CA TYR A 171 -5.05 -11.25 -12.07
C TYR A 171 -4.61 -9.83 -11.75
N ILE A 172 -4.79 -8.93 -12.71
CA ILE A 172 -4.39 -7.53 -12.59
C ILE A 172 -5.64 -6.68 -12.83
N THR A 173 -6.00 -5.82 -11.88
CA THR A 173 -7.06 -4.83 -12.07
C THR A 173 -6.46 -3.55 -12.66
N THR A 174 -7.24 -2.79 -13.42
CA THR A 174 -6.88 -1.43 -13.84
C THR A 174 -8.00 -0.50 -13.45
N GLY A 175 -7.67 0.77 -13.21
CA GLY A 175 -8.68 1.81 -13.13
C GLY A 175 -8.91 2.46 -14.50
N ASP A 176 -9.82 3.43 -14.51
CA ASP A 176 -10.25 4.16 -15.70
C ASP A 176 -9.28 5.29 -16.11
N SER A 177 -8.21 5.53 -15.34
CA SER A 177 -7.26 6.63 -15.60
C SER A 177 -7.94 8.01 -15.69
N THR A 178 -9.09 8.21 -15.04
CA THR A 178 -9.96 9.39 -15.17
C THR A 178 -10.48 9.67 -16.59
N GLU A 179 -10.40 8.66 -17.47
CA GLU A 179 -10.88 8.71 -18.84
C GLU A 179 -12.24 8.01 -18.93
N ARG A 180 -13.28 8.80 -19.20
CA ARG A 180 -14.68 8.34 -19.22
C ARG A 180 -14.93 7.18 -20.19
N GLU A 181 -14.21 7.13 -21.31
CA GLU A 181 -14.44 6.14 -22.37
C GLU A 181 -13.93 4.74 -22.02
N ILE A 182 -13.09 4.61 -20.98
CA ILE A 182 -12.53 3.34 -20.51
C ILE A 182 -12.92 3.01 -19.06
N ALA A 183 -13.96 3.69 -18.54
CA ALA A 183 -14.53 3.47 -17.21
C ALA A 183 -15.53 2.31 -17.16
#